data_AF-A0A2U3R403-F1
#
_entry.id   AF-A0A2U3R403-F1
#
_cell.length_a   1.000
_cell.length_b   1.000
_cell.length_c   1.000
_cell.angle_alpha   90.00
_cell.angle_beta   90.00
_cell.angle_gamma   90.00
#
_symmetry.space_group_name_H-M   'P 1'
#
loop_
_entity.id
_entity.type
_entity.pdbx_description
1 polymer ?
#
loop_
_entity_poly.entity_id
_entity_poly.type
_entity_poly.pdbx_seq_one_letter_code
_entity_poly.pdbx_strand_id
1 'polypeptide(L)'
;MFFSDINLDLITSYNAVKNNPNEVNRLLSLYHKHHSKDYYYKVKNKYSNNPNEITAKFIYLNKYSFRGIYRVYKNGQSAQTFSGECYIKLHIASRINQCSRLLHGVSIYATDFSFIEPQQNDFVYFDPPYHKSGERFYTRLPFDEKDQIRLRDFVKELTNKGVKIMISNNNTAFIRDLYKDFNINTVTVVYSINEQRNPVNELIITNYKTC
;
A
#
# COMPACT_ATOMS: atom_id res chain seq x y z
N MET A 1 10.47 12.29 7.48
CA MET A 1 9.30 11.70 6.79
C MET A 1 9.07 10.31 7.35
N PHE A 2 7.81 9.95 7.59
CA PHE A 2 7.42 8.70 8.24
C PHE A 2 6.39 7.98 7.35
N PHE A 3 6.59 6.69 7.08
CA PHE A 3 5.65 5.82 6.38
C PHE A 3 5.28 4.62 7.24
N SER A 4 4.01 4.24 7.23
CA SER A 4 3.54 3.04 7.89
C SER A 4 2.49 2.32 7.07
N ASP A 5 2.50 1.00 7.16
CA ASP A 5 1.48 0.10 6.63
C ASP A 5 1.41 -1.11 7.56
N ILE A 6 0.26 -1.79 7.63
CA ILE A 6 0.12 -3.02 8.42
C ILE A 6 0.72 -4.25 7.71
N ASN A 7 0.98 -4.16 6.41
CA ASN A 7 1.53 -5.23 5.59
C ASN A 7 3.05 -5.36 5.81
N LEU A 8 3.44 -6.34 6.63
CA LEU A 8 4.83 -6.61 6.96
C LEU A 8 5.70 -6.91 5.73
N ASP A 9 5.20 -7.63 4.72
CA ASP A 9 5.97 -7.96 3.52
C ASP A 9 6.26 -6.70 2.70
N LEU A 10 5.30 -5.77 2.63
CA LEU A 10 5.46 -4.47 1.96
C LEU A 10 6.50 -3.61 2.68
N ILE A 11 6.41 -3.50 4.01
CA ILE A 11 7.35 -2.72 4.81
C ILE A 11 8.75 -3.32 4.80
N THR A 12 8.85 -4.65 4.86
CA THR A 12 10.12 -5.37 4.68
C THR A 12 10.72 -5.05 3.32
N SER A 13 9.87 -5.01 2.28
CA SER A 13 10.28 -4.65 0.92
C SER A 13 10.84 -3.24 0.80
N TYR A 14 10.15 -2.25 1.36
CA TYR A 14 10.66 -0.88 1.38
C TYR A 14 11.97 -0.75 2.14
N ASN A 15 12.11 -1.37 3.31
CA ASN A 15 13.33 -1.33 4.10
C ASN A 15 14.51 -2.04 3.41
N ALA A 16 14.28 -3.18 2.76
CA ALA A 16 15.33 -3.87 2.00
C ALA A 16 15.76 -3.09 0.74
N VAL A 17 14.82 -2.49 0.01
CA VAL A 17 15.14 -1.59 -1.12
C VAL A 17 15.91 -0.37 -0.64
N LYS A 18 15.52 0.21 0.50
CA LYS A 18 16.23 1.34 1.12
C LYS A 18 17.68 0.96 1.45
N ASN A 19 17.89 -0.15 2.17
CA ASN A 19 19.17 -0.48 2.79
C ASN A 19 20.11 -1.32 1.91
N ASN A 20 19.57 -2.23 1.09
CA ASN A 20 20.35 -3.21 0.33
C ASN A 20 19.86 -3.35 -1.15
N PRO A 21 19.73 -2.25 -1.91
CA PRO A 21 19.16 -2.28 -3.26
C PRO A 21 19.91 -3.20 -4.22
N ASN A 22 21.24 -3.28 -4.09
CA ASN A 22 22.08 -4.13 -4.94
C ASN A 22 21.80 -5.63 -4.75
N GLU A 23 21.58 -6.06 -3.50
CA GLU A 23 21.28 -7.46 -3.22
C GLU A 23 19.87 -7.84 -3.67
N VAL A 24 18.90 -6.95 -3.46
CA VAL A 24 17.54 -7.12 -4.02
C VAL A 24 17.58 -7.24 -5.54
N ASN A 25 18.37 -6.38 -6.22
CA ASN A 25 18.55 -6.45 -7.67
C ASN A 25 19.19 -7.78 -8.11
N ARG A 26 20.24 -8.23 -7.42
CA ARG A 26 20.90 -9.51 -7.72
C ARG A 26 19.93 -10.70 -7.62
N LEU A 27 19.13 -10.75 -6.55
CA LEU A 27 18.13 -11.80 -6.33
C LEU A 27 17.01 -11.75 -7.38
N LEU A 28 16.52 -10.56 -7.73
CA LEU A 28 15.53 -10.40 -8.80
C LEU A 28 16.08 -10.84 -10.15
N SER A 29 17.32 -10.47 -10.49
CA SER A 29 17.98 -10.94 -11.71
C SER A 29 18.08 -12.47 -11.75
N LEU A 30 18.38 -13.11 -10.62
CA LEU A 30 18.38 -14.57 -10.50
C LEU A 30 16.98 -15.16 -10.75
N TYR A 31 15.94 -14.61 -10.11
CA TYR A 31 14.57 -15.09 -10.30
C TYR A 31 14.09 -14.91 -11.75
N HIS A 32 14.42 -13.78 -12.37
CA HIS A 32 14.11 -13.51 -13.77
C HIS A 32 14.82 -14.48 -14.72
N LYS A 33 16.09 -14.81 -14.46
CA LYS A 33 16.86 -15.75 -15.29
C LYS A 33 16.23 -17.15 -15.32
N HIS A 34 15.63 -17.58 -14.22
CA HIS A 34 14.97 -18.89 -14.09
C HIS A 34 13.45 -18.85 -14.27
N HIS A 35 12.90 -17.73 -14.73
CA HIS A 35 11.45 -17.54 -14.76
C HIS A 35 10.74 -18.59 -15.62
N SER A 36 9.81 -19.30 -15.00
CA SER A 36 8.85 -20.21 -15.62
C SER A 36 7.63 -20.31 -14.70
N LYS A 37 6.54 -20.92 -15.19
CA LYS A 37 5.37 -21.20 -14.35
C LYS A 37 5.74 -22.05 -13.13
N ASP A 38 6.54 -23.10 -13.32
CA ASP A 38 6.97 -23.98 -12.24
C ASP A 38 7.89 -23.25 -11.25
N TYR A 39 8.82 -22.45 -11.77
CA TYR A 39 9.70 -21.65 -10.94
C TYR A 39 8.94 -20.58 -10.16
N TYR A 40 7.90 -19.99 -10.74
CA TYR A 40 6.99 -19.06 -10.06
C TYR A 40 6.37 -19.72 -8.82
N TYR A 41 5.80 -20.92 -8.96
CA TYR A 41 5.21 -21.62 -7.81
C TYR A 41 6.26 -22.09 -6.81
N LYS A 42 7.47 -22.46 -7.26
CA LYS A 42 8.61 -22.75 -6.39
C LYS A 42 8.98 -21.54 -5.52
N VAL A 43 9.12 -20.36 -6.13
CA VAL A 43 9.43 -19.11 -5.41
C VAL A 43 8.26 -18.72 -4.50
N LYS A 44 7.01 -18.86 -4.96
CA LYS A 44 5.79 -18.58 -4.17
C LYS A 44 5.77 -19.36 -2.87
N ASN A 45 6.15 -20.63 -2.90
CA ASN A 45 6.12 -21.52 -1.73
C ASN A 45 7.43 -21.53 -0.92
N LYS A 46 8.50 -20.88 -1.39
CA LYS A 46 9.76 -20.75 -0.65
C LYS A 46 9.57 -19.89 0.61
N TYR A 47 9.90 -20.43 1.77
CA TYR A 47 10.01 -19.67 3.02
C TYR A 47 11.40 -19.00 3.12
N SER A 48 11.43 -17.80 3.68
CA SER A 48 12.66 -17.10 4.01
C SER A 48 12.42 -16.11 5.14
N ASN A 49 13.40 -15.95 6.03
CA ASN A 49 13.45 -14.88 7.02
C ASN A 49 14.43 -13.76 6.61
N ASN A 50 15.09 -13.88 5.45
CA ASN A 50 16.00 -12.86 4.93
C ASN A 50 15.18 -11.73 4.25
N PRO A 51 15.27 -10.48 4.72
CA PRO A 51 14.53 -9.35 4.16
C PRO A 51 14.74 -9.18 2.65
N ASN A 52 15.95 -9.39 2.14
CA ASN A 52 16.24 -9.23 0.71
C ASN A 52 15.56 -10.31 -0.13
N GLU A 53 15.49 -11.55 0.37
CA GLU A 53 14.78 -12.64 -0.31
C GLU A 53 13.26 -12.46 -0.27
N ILE A 54 12.71 -12.03 0.88
CA ILE A 54 11.28 -11.67 1.01
C ILE A 54 10.92 -10.60 -0.01
N THR A 55 11.76 -9.56 -0.10
CA THR A 55 11.56 -8.43 -1.01
C THR A 55 11.64 -8.83 -2.48
N ALA A 56 12.68 -9.58 -2.86
CA ALA A 56 12.83 -10.06 -4.22
C ALA A 56 11.65 -10.99 -4.61
N LYS A 57 11.19 -11.83 -3.68
CA LYS A 57 10.02 -12.69 -3.85
C LYS A 57 8.75 -11.85 -4.02
N PHE A 58 8.51 -10.87 -3.15
CA PHE A 58 7.35 -10.00 -3.19
C PHE A 58 7.23 -9.27 -4.53
N ILE A 59 8.32 -8.63 -4.98
CA ILE A 59 8.39 -7.92 -6.26
C ILE A 59 8.21 -8.89 -7.45
N TYR A 60 8.89 -10.03 -7.43
CA TYR A 60 8.79 -11.04 -8.49
C TYR A 60 7.38 -11.61 -8.61
N LEU A 61 6.75 -11.99 -7.50
CA LEU A 61 5.40 -12.54 -7.52
C LEU A 61 4.40 -11.51 -8.01
N ASN A 62 4.42 -10.28 -7.48
CA ASN A 62 3.53 -9.22 -7.96
C ASN A 62 3.75 -8.99 -9.46
N LYS A 63 4.99 -8.96 -9.95
CA LYS A 63 5.26 -8.76 -11.38
C LYS A 63 4.68 -9.86 -12.26
N TYR A 64 4.70 -11.12 -11.83
CA TYR A 64 4.26 -12.25 -12.66
C TYR A 64 2.90 -12.82 -12.27
N SER A 65 2.15 -12.10 -11.45
CA SER A 65 0.81 -12.49 -11.05
C SER A 65 -0.25 -11.91 -11.96
N PHE A 66 -1.40 -12.57 -12.03
CA PHE A 66 -2.57 -12.06 -12.73
C PHE A 66 -2.90 -10.63 -12.25
N ARG A 67 -2.91 -9.67 -13.19
CA ARG A 67 -3.12 -8.22 -12.96
C ARG A 67 -2.11 -7.53 -12.05
N GLY A 68 -1.01 -8.19 -11.70
CA GLY A 68 0.01 -7.60 -10.85
C GLY A 68 -0.37 -7.43 -9.37
N ILE A 69 -1.46 -8.06 -8.92
CA ILE A 69 -2.10 -7.76 -7.63
C ILE A 69 -1.50 -8.62 -6.51
N TYR A 70 -1.03 -7.97 -5.45
CA TYR A 70 -0.71 -8.64 -4.20
C TYR A 70 -1.98 -9.17 -3.55
N ARG A 71 -2.01 -10.48 -3.25
CA ARG A 71 -3.13 -11.13 -2.55
C ARG A 71 -2.63 -12.15 -1.53
N VAL A 72 -3.25 -12.15 -0.36
CA VAL A 72 -3.06 -13.16 0.69
C VAL A 72 -4.38 -13.68 1.20
N TYR A 73 -4.41 -14.95 1.57
CA TYR A 73 -5.50 -15.52 2.34
C TYR A 73 -5.43 -15.06 3.80
N LYS A 74 -6.50 -15.26 4.57
CA LYS A 74 -6.55 -14.95 6.01
C LYS A 74 -5.47 -15.67 6.82
N ASN A 75 -5.10 -16.89 6.40
CA ASN A 75 -3.99 -17.66 7.01
C ASN A 75 -2.60 -17.11 6.65
N GLY A 76 -2.53 -16.05 5.83
CA GLY A 76 -1.30 -15.39 5.44
C GLY A 76 -0.57 -15.98 4.24
N GLN A 77 -1.06 -17.07 3.66
CA GLN A 77 -0.49 -17.65 2.46
C GLN A 77 -0.81 -16.78 1.25
N SER A 78 0.11 -16.72 0.29
CA SER A 78 -0.09 -15.97 -0.96
C SER A 78 -1.24 -16.58 -1.78
N ALA A 79 -2.22 -15.76 -2.13
CA ALA A 79 -3.35 -16.09 -3.00
C ALA A 79 -3.10 -15.70 -4.47
N GLN A 80 -1.87 -15.27 -4.80
CA GLN A 80 -1.50 -14.82 -6.14
C GLN A 80 -1.40 -15.99 -7.13
N THR A 81 -1.87 -15.80 -8.35
CA THR A 81 -1.83 -16.80 -9.43
C THR A 81 -0.94 -16.33 -10.58
N PHE A 82 -0.20 -17.27 -11.17
CA PHE A 82 0.70 -16.99 -12.29
C PHE A 82 -0.05 -16.36 -13.48
N SER A 83 0.52 -15.31 -14.08
CA SER A 83 0.12 -14.74 -15.36
C SER A 83 1.03 -15.24 -16.47
N GLY A 84 0.45 -15.67 -17.60
CA GLY A 84 1.21 -16.02 -18.81
C GLY A 84 1.72 -14.81 -19.60
N GLU A 85 1.32 -13.59 -19.21
CA GLU A 85 1.75 -12.38 -19.90
C GLU A 85 3.23 -12.07 -19.61
N CYS A 86 4.02 -11.96 -20.66
CA CYS A 86 5.39 -11.48 -20.57
C CYS A 86 5.38 -9.96 -20.33
N TYR A 87 5.36 -9.55 -19.06
CA TYR A 87 5.57 -8.14 -18.73
C TYR A 87 6.94 -7.69 -19.25
N ILE A 88 6.92 -6.68 -20.12
CA ILE A 88 8.09 -6.02 -20.71
C ILE A 88 9.16 -5.83 -19.62
N LYS A 89 10.43 -6.03 -20.00
CA LYS A 89 11.60 -5.76 -19.16
C LYS A 89 11.67 -4.26 -18.83
N LEU A 90 10.81 -3.77 -17.94
CA LEU A 90 11.02 -2.51 -17.26
C LEU A 90 12.36 -2.58 -16.55
N HIS A 91 13.11 -1.48 -16.57
CA HIS A 91 14.39 -1.31 -15.88
C HIS A 91 14.19 -1.34 -14.36
N ILE A 92 13.82 -2.50 -13.81
CA ILE A 92 13.48 -2.67 -12.40
C ILE A 92 14.65 -2.30 -11.49
N ALA A 93 15.88 -2.57 -11.94
CA ALA A 93 17.08 -2.17 -11.22
C ALA A 93 17.22 -0.66 -11.11
N SER A 94 16.92 0.08 -12.19
CA SER A 94 16.93 1.55 -12.16
C SER A 94 15.88 2.09 -11.19
N ARG A 95 14.65 1.53 -11.20
CA ARG A 95 13.59 1.92 -10.28
C ARG A 95 13.94 1.61 -8.83
N ILE A 96 14.50 0.43 -8.54
CA ILE A 96 14.96 0.05 -7.20
C ILE A 96 16.03 1.02 -6.69
N ASN A 97 17.01 1.35 -7.53
CA ASN A 97 18.06 2.29 -7.17
C ASN A 97 17.51 3.72 -6.96
N GLN A 98 16.54 4.14 -7.76
CA GLN A 98 15.86 5.42 -7.57
C GLN A 98 15.05 5.44 -6.27
N CYS A 99 14.26 4.40 -6.01
CA CYS A 99 13.51 4.23 -4.76
C CYS A 99 14.45 4.26 -3.55
N SER A 100 15.57 3.53 -3.58
CA SER A 100 16.56 3.55 -2.51
C SER A 100 17.04 4.96 -2.17
N ARG A 101 17.37 5.77 -3.19
CA ARG A 101 17.76 7.18 -3.00
C ARG A 101 16.64 8.03 -2.39
N LEU A 102 15.40 7.86 -2.86
CA LEU A 102 14.24 8.62 -2.36
C LEU A 102 13.85 8.23 -0.93
N LEU A 103 14.07 6.99 -0.53
CA LEU A 103 13.76 6.48 0.81
C LEU A 103 14.86 6.81 1.84
N HIS A 104 15.95 7.45 1.42
CA HIS A 104 17.00 7.89 2.33
C HIS A 104 16.43 8.87 3.36
N GLY A 105 16.68 8.60 4.65
CA GLY A 105 16.15 9.41 5.76
C GLY A 105 14.65 9.22 6.06
N VAL A 106 13.93 8.33 5.36
CA VAL A 106 12.53 8.01 5.66
C VAL A 106 12.46 6.92 6.73
N SER A 107 11.68 7.11 7.78
CA SER A 107 11.40 6.07 8.77
C SER A 107 10.19 5.25 8.33
N ILE A 108 10.32 3.91 8.26
CA ILE A 108 9.34 3.03 7.59
C ILE A 108 9.00 1.86 8.52
N TYR A 109 7.73 1.77 8.95
CA TYR A 109 7.30 0.85 10.01
C TYR A 109 6.09 0.00 9.64
N ALA A 110 6.06 -1.23 10.16
CA ALA A 110 4.94 -2.14 10.04
C ALA A 110 4.04 -1.97 11.27
N THR A 111 3.10 -1.04 11.20
CA THR A 111 2.25 -0.69 12.34
C THR A 111 0.86 -0.27 11.90
N ASP A 112 -0.12 -0.52 12.77
CA ASP A 112 -1.45 0.06 12.63
C ASP A 112 -1.40 1.58 12.80
N PHE A 113 -2.32 2.27 12.13
CA PHE A 113 -2.39 3.73 12.15
C PHE A 113 -2.56 4.30 13.55
N SER A 114 -3.14 3.57 14.51
CA SER A 114 -3.39 4.09 15.86
C SER A 114 -2.14 4.20 16.73
N PHE A 115 -0.99 3.72 16.26
CA PHE A 115 0.28 3.77 17.01
C PHE A 115 1.21 4.90 16.56
N ILE A 116 0.81 5.72 15.59
CA ILE A 116 1.64 6.88 15.20
C ILE A 116 1.47 8.01 16.21
N GLU A 117 2.54 8.77 16.45
CA GLU A 117 2.56 9.88 17.42
C GLU A 117 3.02 11.21 16.77
N PRO A 118 2.30 11.72 15.76
CA PRO A 118 2.60 13.00 15.15
C PRO A 118 2.47 14.13 16.17
N GLN A 119 3.31 15.14 16.01
CA GLN A 119 3.38 16.30 16.88
C GLN A 119 2.62 17.49 16.28
N GLN A 120 2.41 18.53 17.10
CA GLN A 120 1.79 19.76 16.63
C GLN A 120 2.53 20.29 15.38
N ASN A 121 1.77 20.75 14.38
CA ASN A 121 2.24 21.20 13.07
C ASN A 121 2.73 20.12 12.10
N ASP A 122 2.72 18.83 12.48
CA ASP A 122 2.89 17.76 11.51
C ASP A 122 1.70 17.70 10.54
N PHE A 123 1.96 17.12 9.37
CA PHE A 123 0.94 16.77 8.39
C PHE A 123 0.87 15.26 8.23
N VAL A 124 -0.33 14.70 8.37
CA VAL A 124 -0.57 13.26 8.21
C VAL A 124 -1.60 13.04 7.11
N TYR A 125 -1.23 12.19 6.16
CA TYR A 125 -2.10 11.72 5.09
C TYR A 125 -2.50 10.27 5.36
N PHE A 126 -3.80 10.01 5.41
CA PHE A 126 -4.37 8.67 5.54
C PHE A 126 -5.04 8.25 4.22
N ASP A 127 -4.66 7.07 3.73
CA ASP A 127 -5.28 6.42 2.58
C ASP A 127 -5.73 4.99 2.97
N PRO A 128 -6.78 4.86 3.80
CA PRO A 128 -7.24 3.56 4.27
C PRO A 128 -7.92 2.79 3.13
N PRO A 129 -8.12 1.46 3.26
CA PRO A 129 -9.03 0.75 2.37
C PRO A 129 -10.42 1.40 2.34
N TYR A 130 -10.91 1.70 1.14
CA TYR A 130 -12.15 2.47 0.96
C TYR A 130 -13.39 1.71 1.43
N HIS A 131 -14.40 2.46 1.89
CA HIS A 131 -15.62 1.88 2.45
C HIS A 131 -16.38 1.01 1.43
N LYS A 132 -16.55 -0.28 1.73
CA LYS A 132 -17.24 -1.26 0.86
C LYS A 132 -16.67 -1.31 -0.57
N SER A 133 -15.38 -1.03 -0.77
CA SER A 133 -14.74 -1.10 -2.11
C SER A 133 -14.66 -2.51 -2.69
N GLY A 134 -14.96 -3.55 -1.90
CA GLY A 134 -14.83 -4.94 -2.30
C GLY A 134 -13.38 -5.45 -2.31
N GLU A 135 -12.41 -4.59 -1.98
CA GLU A 135 -10.99 -4.92 -1.95
C GLU A 135 -10.62 -5.67 -0.65
N ARG A 136 -10.92 -6.97 -0.60
CA ARG A 136 -10.49 -7.85 0.51
C ARG A 136 -9.05 -8.34 0.38
N PHE A 137 -8.23 -7.66 -0.44
CA PHE A 137 -7.10 -8.30 -1.12
C PHE A 137 -5.72 -7.90 -0.62
N TYR A 138 -5.58 -6.78 0.11
CA TYR A 138 -4.26 -6.20 0.39
C TYR A 138 -3.72 -6.51 1.80
N THR A 139 -4.60 -6.83 2.75
CA THR A 139 -4.26 -7.09 4.16
C THR A 139 -4.98 -8.34 4.66
N ARG A 140 -4.39 -9.04 5.64
CA ARG A 140 -5.03 -10.19 6.30
C ARG A 140 -6.24 -9.77 7.14
N LEU A 141 -6.18 -8.54 7.66
CA LEU A 141 -7.21 -7.95 8.49
C LEU A 141 -8.18 -7.16 7.60
N PRO A 142 -9.50 -7.37 7.74
CA PRO A 142 -10.48 -6.52 7.08
C PRO A 142 -10.35 -5.08 7.64
N PHE A 143 -10.75 -4.11 6.84
CA PHE A 143 -10.94 -2.73 7.27
C PHE A 143 -12.41 -2.39 7.03
N ASP A 144 -13.23 -2.58 8.06
CA ASP A 144 -14.69 -2.43 7.95
C ASP A 144 -15.18 -1.08 8.47
N GLU A 145 -16.51 -0.89 8.58
CA GLU A 145 -17.08 0.35 9.09
C GLU A 145 -16.62 0.67 10.53
N LYS A 146 -16.33 -0.34 11.37
CA LYS A 146 -15.78 -0.13 12.72
C LYS A 146 -14.35 0.42 12.66
N ASP A 147 -13.54 -0.07 11.73
CA ASP A 147 -12.19 0.47 11.51
C ASP A 147 -12.23 1.89 10.93
N GLN A 148 -13.19 2.19 10.06
CA GLN A 148 -13.43 3.57 9.59
C GLN A 148 -13.78 4.50 10.76
N ILE A 149 -14.63 4.06 11.68
CA ILE A 149 -14.98 4.81 12.90
C ILE A 149 -13.74 4.98 13.80
N ARG A 150 -12.95 3.92 14.00
CA ARG A 150 -11.70 3.96 14.78
C ARG A 150 -10.71 4.96 14.20
N LEU A 151 -10.56 5.00 12.88
CA LEU A 151 -9.73 6.00 12.20
C LEU A 151 -10.26 7.42 12.41
N ARG A 152 -11.58 7.63 12.28
CA ARG A 152 -12.21 8.93 12.54
C ARG A 152 -11.93 9.42 13.96
N ASP A 153 -12.09 8.55 14.95
CA ASP A 153 -11.87 8.88 16.37
C ASP A 153 -10.40 9.26 16.61
N PHE A 154 -9.46 8.47 16.09
CA PHE A 154 -8.03 8.80 16.15
C PHE A 154 -7.70 10.13 15.46
N VAL A 155 -8.31 10.41 14.31
CA VAL A 155 -8.16 11.69 13.61
C VAL A 155 -8.69 12.87 14.42
N LYS A 156 -9.80 12.69 15.17
CA LYS A 156 -10.29 13.71 16.10
C LYS A 156 -9.29 13.99 17.23
N GLU A 157 -8.66 12.95 17.78
CA GLU A 157 -7.58 13.11 18.76
C GLU A 157 -6.38 13.89 18.20
N LEU A 158 -5.93 13.57 16.99
CA LEU A 158 -4.84 14.28 16.32
C LEU A 158 -5.21 15.74 16.00
N THR A 159 -6.46 15.98 15.62
CA THR A 159 -6.98 17.34 15.40
C THR A 159 -6.89 18.19 16.67
N ASN A 160 -7.25 17.62 17.82
CA ASN A 160 -7.14 18.30 19.12
C ASN A 160 -5.68 18.59 19.53
N LYS A 161 -4.72 17.83 19.00
CA LYS A 161 -3.27 18.06 19.17
C LYS A 161 -2.70 19.10 18.19
N GLY A 162 -3.51 19.68 17.30
CA GLY A 162 -3.05 20.65 16.31
C GLY A 162 -2.28 20.04 15.13
N VAL A 163 -2.52 18.76 14.83
CA VAL A 163 -1.95 18.07 13.65
C VAL A 163 -2.84 18.35 12.43
N LYS A 164 -2.23 18.64 11.27
CA LYS A 164 -2.97 18.80 10.02
C LYS A 164 -3.23 17.43 9.39
N ILE A 165 -4.49 17.13 9.09
CA ILE A 165 -4.90 15.81 8.57
C ILE A 165 -5.53 15.95 7.19
N MET A 166 -5.16 15.02 6.29
CA MET A 166 -5.86 14.75 5.04
C MET A 166 -6.20 13.27 4.93
N ILE A 167 -7.41 12.95 4.46
CA ILE A 167 -7.87 11.58 4.24
C ILE A 167 -8.46 11.47 2.83
N SER A 168 -8.10 10.41 2.11
CA SER A 168 -8.78 9.98 0.88
C SER A 168 -9.77 8.85 1.18
N ASN A 169 -10.95 8.90 0.56
CA ASN A 169 -11.92 7.79 0.61
C ASN A 169 -12.91 7.86 -0.56
N ASN A 170 -13.74 6.83 -0.74
CA ASN A 170 -14.81 6.88 -1.73
C ASN A 170 -16.00 7.75 -1.28
N ASN A 171 -16.75 8.25 -2.26
CA ASN A 171 -17.93 9.08 -2.02
C ASN A 171 -19.16 8.23 -1.66
N THR A 172 -19.35 7.96 -0.36
CA THR A 172 -20.52 7.23 0.16
C THR A 172 -21.23 8.04 1.26
N ALA A 173 -22.53 7.80 1.45
CA ALA A 173 -23.31 8.45 2.51
C ALA A 173 -22.72 8.22 3.90
N PHE A 174 -22.24 6.99 4.17
CA PHE A 174 -21.57 6.63 5.41
C PHE A 174 -20.32 7.49 5.67
N ILE A 175 -19.41 7.60 4.69
CA ILE A 175 -18.19 8.40 4.86
C ILE A 175 -18.53 9.90 5.03
N ARG A 176 -19.53 10.41 4.31
CA ARG A 176 -19.96 11.81 4.47
C ARG A 176 -20.52 12.10 5.86
N ASP A 177 -21.36 11.23 6.41
CA ASP A 177 -21.87 11.40 7.78
C ASP A 177 -20.76 11.22 8.82
N LEU A 178 -19.87 10.23 8.62
CA LEU A 178 -18.77 9.93 9.54
C LEU A 178 -17.83 11.13 9.75
N TYR A 179 -17.57 11.88 8.67
CA TYR A 179 -16.68 13.05 8.66
C TYR A 179 -17.41 14.39 8.50
N LYS A 180 -18.70 14.49 8.84
CA LYS A 180 -19.51 15.71 8.66
C LYS A 180 -18.99 16.97 9.37
N ASP A 181 -18.18 16.79 10.41
CA ASP A 181 -17.55 17.88 11.17
C ASP A 181 -16.23 18.36 10.54
N PHE A 182 -15.79 17.76 9.41
CA PHE A 182 -14.57 18.08 8.69
C PHE A 182 -14.87 18.77 7.35
N ASN A 183 -13.83 19.34 6.72
CA ASN A 183 -13.96 19.88 5.37
C ASN A 183 -13.93 18.72 4.36
N ILE A 184 -15.01 18.55 3.60
CA ILE A 184 -15.15 17.48 2.61
C ILE A 184 -15.15 18.08 1.20
N ASN A 185 -14.11 17.77 0.43
CA ASN A 185 -14.00 18.12 -0.99
C ASN A 185 -14.28 16.88 -1.85
N THR A 186 -15.10 17.02 -2.89
CA THR A 186 -15.36 15.93 -3.85
C THR A 186 -14.45 16.10 -5.05
N VAL A 187 -13.75 15.04 -5.44
CA VAL A 187 -12.90 14.99 -6.62
C VAL A 187 -13.40 13.91 -7.57
N THR A 188 -13.34 14.18 -8.87
CA THR A 188 -13.76 13.23 -9.90
C THR A 188 -12.52 12.57 -10.50
N VAL A 189 -12.48 11.24 -10.46
CA VAL A 189 -11.37 10.41 -10.91
C VAL A 189 -11.85 9.49 -12.03
N VAL A 190 -11.02 9.26 -13.04
CA VAL A 190 -11.29 8.31 -14.11
C VAL A 190 -10.26 7.18 -14.05
N TYR A 191 -10.71 5.99 -13.65
CA TYR A 191 -9.84 4.83 -13.52
C TYR A 191 -9.48 4.24 -14.89
N SER A 192 -8.19 3.93 -15.08
CA SER A 192 -7.66 3.38 -16.33
C SER A 192 -8.02 1.91 -16.56
N ILE A 193 -8.41 1.19 -15.49
CA ILE A 193 -8.63 -0.26 -15.47
C ILE A 193 -10.09 -0.63 -15.74
N ASN A 194 -11.04 0.29 -15.59
CA ASN A 194 -12.44 0.01 -15.88
C ASN A 194 -12.63 -0.05 -17.40
N GLU A 195 -13.23 -1.15 -17.89
CA GLU A 195 -13.60 -1.32 -19.30
C GLU A 195 -14.49 -0.17 -19.79
N GLN A 196 -15.28 0.40 -18.88
CA GLN A 196 -15.97 1.67 -19.05
C GLN A 196 -15.26 2.73 -18.20
N ARG A 197 -14.65 3.72 -18.84
CA ARG A 197 -13.96 4.85 -18.20
C ARG A 197 -14.94 5.84 -17.54
N ASN A 198 -15.89 5.29 -16.77
CA ASN A 198 -16.89 6.07 -16.07
C ASN A 198 -16.21 6.86 -14.96
N PRO A 199 -16.43 8.19 -14.90
CA PRO A 199 -15.94 8.99 -13.80
C PRO A 199 -16.55 8.51 -12.48
N VAL A 200 -15.71 8.39 -11.45
CA VAL A 200 -16.11 8.06 -10.08
C VAL A 200 -15.76 9.24 -9.19
N ASN A 201 -16.62 9.55 -8.22
CA ASN A 201 -16.35 10.58 -7.24
C ASN A 201 -15.68 9.99 -6.00
N GLU A 202 -14.62 10.64 -5.57
CA GLU A 202 -13.90 10.38 -4.31
C GLU A 202 -13.94 11.62 -3.43
N LEU A 203 -13.59 11.44 -2.16
CA LEU A 203 -13.61 12.46 -1.13
C LEU A 203 -12.19 12.72 -0.65
N ILE A 204 -11.83 13.99 -0.56
CA ILE A 204 -10.69 14.49 0.20
C ILE A 204 -11.24 15.18 1.43
N ILE A 205 -10.89 14.65 2.60
CA ILE A 205 -11.40 15.11 3.90
C ILE A 205 -10.24 15.74 4.67
N THR A 206 -10.43 16.95 5.20
CA THR A 206 -9.37 17.70 5.89
C THR A 206 -9.88 18.41 7.15
N ASN A 207 -9.00 18.62 8.14
CA ASN A 207 -9.31 19.38 9.36
C ASN A 207 -8.84 20.85 9.30
N TYR A 208 -8.40 21.31 8.13
CA TYR A 208 -7.95 22.67 7.86
C TYR A 208 -8.63 23.18 6.59
N LYS A 209 -8.73 24.50 6.44
CA LYS A 209 -9.29 25.10 5.23
C LYS A 209 -8.34 24.91 4.05
N THR A 210 -8.86 24.37 2.96
CA THR A 210 -8.21 24.42 1.65
C THR A 210 -8.56 25.75 0.99
N CYS A 211 -7.55 26.56 0.66
CA CYS A 211 -7.72 27.80 -0.11
C CYS A 211 -8.13 27.52 -1.55
#